data_AF-A0A930F2K0-F1
#
_entry.id   AF-A0A930F2K0-F1
#
_cell.length_a   1.000
_cell.length_b   1.000
_cell.length_c   1.000
_cell.angle_alpha   90.00
_cell.angle_beta   90.00
_cell.angle_gamma   90.00
#
_symmetry.space_group_name_H-M   'P 1'
#
loop_
_entity.id
_entity.type
_entity.pdbx_description
1 polymer ?
#
loop_
_entity_poly.entity_id
_entity_poly.type
_entity_poly.pdbx_seq_one_letter_code
_entity_poly.pdbx_strand_id
1 'polypeptide(L)'
;MKKTIPIILITLFSCVLAGCSTRRQVSQEVTSSNEVTQVEEESGYAYKLSDLHEINQNDLVSSDTSQFYDMECNPINPSELSLKLYVNYFIDDQQISLNEVILSPIQITPSFRVKTGEVITISGTDDTTNLENDNVQMQSLLQKIIGFNTKLQISLDLERVQYVPASDRVITYYFYPICYRVETFSNKMGAPLDTFYTLKSGHQVNGLFCDGIYEVRSVEDIQ
;
A
#
# COMPACT_ATOMS: atom_id res chain seq x y z
N MET A 1 36.38 -51.75 -3.90
CA MET A 1 35.79 -50.40 -3.98
C MET A 1 35.84 -49.77 -2.60
N LYS A 2 36.68 -48.76 -2.39
CA LYS A 2 36.68 -47.91 -1.18
C LYS A 2 36.52 -46.47 -1.67
N LYS A 3 35.41 -45.83 -1.27
CA LYS A 3 35.04 -44.46 -1.65
C LYS A 3 35.88 -43.48 -0.82
N THR A 4 36.60 -42.60 -1.50
CA THR A 4 37.34 -41.48 -0.90
C THR A 4 36.39 -40.31 -0.70
N ILE A 5 36.30 -39.80 0.53
CA ILE A 5 35.50 -38.62 0.90
C ILE A 5 36.43 -37.40 0.83
N PRO A 6 36.07 -36.30 0.13
CA PRO A 6 36.88 -35.09 0.15
C PRO A 6 36.55 -34.25 1.40
N ILE A 7 37.59 -33.87 2.14
CA ILE A 7 37.54 -32.94 3.28
C ILE A 7 37.59 -31.52 2.71
N ILE A 8 36.55 -30.73 2.93
CA ILE A 8 36.49 -29.31 2.57
C ILE A 8 37.02 -28.51 3.78
N LEU A 9 38.10 -27.75 3.56
CA LEU A 9 38.73 -26.88 4.53
C LEU A 9 38.02 -25.51 4.51
N ILE A 10 37.33 -25.14 5.59
CA ILE A 10 36.69 -23.82 5.74
C ILE A 10 37.67 -22.90 6.49
N THR A 11 38.22 -21.90 5.79
CA THR A 11 39.03 -20.84 6.39
C THR A 11 38.11 -19.80 7.04
N LEU A 12 38.19 -19.68 8.37
CA LEU A 12 37.53 -18.66 9.17
C LEU A 12 38.15 -17.28 8.88
N PHE A 13 37.35 -16.36 8.37
CA PHE A 13 37.71 -14.95 8.22
C PHE A 13 37.27 -14.20 9.49
N SER A 14 38.22 -13.89 10.36
CA SER A 14 38.02 -13.04 11.53
C SER A 14 38.18 -11.57 11.14
N CYS A 15 37.07 -10.84 10.97
CA CYS A 15 37.11 -9.38 10.86
C CYS A 15 37.20 -8.75 12.25
N VAL A 16 38.27 -8.00 12.43
CA VAL A 16 38.70 -7.32 13.65
C VAL A 16 37.85 -6.07 13.86
N LEU A 17 37.28 -5.93 15.06
CA LEU A 17 36.69 -4.69 15.56
C LEU A 17 37.79 -3.64 15.72
N ALA A 18 37.82 -2.63 14.84
CA ALA A 18 38.60 -1.41 15.04
C ALA A 18 37.63 -0.28 15.41
N GLY A 19 37.47 -0.06 16.71
CA GLY A 19 36.88 1.16 17.25
C GLY A 19 37.85 2.33 17.07
N CYS A 20 37.50 3.29 16.22
CA CYS A 20 38.14 4.59 16.21
C CYS A 20 37.37 5.54 17.14
N SER A 21 37.92 5.72 18.34
CA SER A 21 37.51 6.77 19.29
C SER A 21 38.05 8.12 18.83
N THR A 22 37.17 9.04 18.43
CA THR A 22 37.56 10.44 18.18
C THR A 22 37.72 11.17 19.52
N ARG A 23 38.95 11.62 19.75
CA ARG A 23 39.47 12.38 20.89
C ARG A 23 38.76 13.74 21.01
N ARG A 24 38.21 14.06 22.19
CA ARG A 24 37.79 15.43 22.57
C ARG A 24 39.04 16.30 22.78
N GLN A 25 39.09 17.44 22.10
CA GLN A 25 39.82 18.63 22.55
C GLN A 25 38.89 19.85 22.40
N VAL A 26 39.10 20.81 23.30
CA VAL A 26 38.11 21.74 23.85
C VAL A 26 38.13 23.11 23.16
N SER A 27 36.93 23.69 23.06
CA SER A 27 36.56 25.12 22.97
C SER A 27 36.94 25.93 21.72
N GLN A 28 35.91 26.22 20.92
CA GLN A 28 35.53 27.62 20.69
C GLN A 28 34.02 27.71 20.43
N GLU A 29 33.38 28.57 21.22
CA GLU A 29 31.97 28.90 21.19
C GLU A 29 31.64 29.65 19.89
N VAL A 30 30.82 29.06 19.02
CA VAL A 30 30.03 29.83 18.05
C VAL A 30 28.64 29.21 18.01
N THR A 31 27.70 29.96 18.59
CA THR A 31 26.27 29.77 18.48
C THR A 31 25.87 29.83 17.01
N SER A 32 25.56 28.69 16.40
CA SER A 32 24.65 28.65 15.27
C SER A 32 23.74 27.44 15.43
N SER A 33 22.53 27.73 15.88
CA SER A 33 21.37 26.84 15.83
C SER A 33 21.13 26.42 14.38
N ASN A 34 21.75 25.33 13.95
CA ASN A 34 21.20 24.54 12.87
C ASN A 34 20.33 23.48 13.52
N GLU A 35 19.12 23.90 13.93
CA GLU A 35 17.98 23.02 13.75
C GLU A 35 18.06 22.60 12.28
N VAL A 36 18.41 21.33 12.05
CA VAL A 36 18.09 20.71 10.78
C VAL A 36 16.57 20.63 10.80
N THR A 37 15.94 21.73 10.38
CA THR A 37 14.61 21.68 9.82
C THR A 37 14.79 20.73 8.64
N GLN A 38 14.44 19.46 8.85
CA GLN A 38 14.05 18.63 7.73
C GLN A 38 12.91 19.43 7.11
N VAL A 39 13.24 20.16 6.05
CA VAL A 39 12.24 20.65 5.12
C VAL A 39 11.57 19.36 4.68
N GLU A 40 10.39 19.10 5.26
CA GLU A 40 9.46 18.14 4.72
C GLU A 40 9.31 18.57 3.27
N GLU A 41 9.98 17.85 2.40
CA GLU A 41 9.74 17.94 0.97
C GLU A 41 8.25 17.65 0.86
N GLU A 42 7.50 18.71 0.52
CA GLU A 42 6.05 18.74 0.42
C GLU A 42 5.68 17.81 -0.76
N SER A 43 5.78 16.50 -0.51
CA SER A 43 5.57 15.44 -1.48
C SER A 43 4.08 15.33 -1.69
N GLY A 44 3.58 16.20 -2.57
CA GLY A 44 2.16 16.43 -2.80
C GLY A 44 1.45 15.19 -3.31
N TYR A 45 0.88 14.39 -2.39
CA TYR A 45 -0.24 13.48 -2.67
C TYR A 45 -1.00 13.15 -1.39
N ALA A 46 -2.33 12.98 -1.34
CA ALA A 46 -3.48 13.42 -2.16
C ALA A 46 -4.79 12.97 -1.49
N TYR A 47 -4.78 11.87 -0.72
CA TYR A 47 -5.97 11.29 -0.07
C TYR A 47 -5.69 10.78 1.34
N LYS A 48 -6.53 11.16 2.30
CA LYS A 48 -6.61 10.51 3.61
C LYS A 48 -7.60 9.35 3.55
N LEU A 49 -7.36 8.28 4.32
CA LEU A 49 -8.31 7.17 4.37
C LEU A 49 -9.71 7.64 4.82
N SER A 50 -9.80 8.67 5.68
CA SER A 50 -11.06 9.24 6.17
C SER A 50 -11.86 9.96 5.10
N ASP A 51 -11.20 10.38 4.01
CA ASP A 51 -11.87 11.07 2.90
C ASP A 51 -12.59 10.08 1.98
N LEU A 52 -12.32 8.79 2.15
CA LEU A 52 -12.95 7.69 1.42
C LEU A 52 -14.03 7.04 2.28
N HIS A 53 -14.96 6.33 1.64
CA HIS A 53 -16.01 5.60 2.34
C HIS A 53 -15.93 4.10 2.02
N GLU A 54 -16.33 3.28 2.99
CA GLU A 54 -16.49 1.83 2.77
C GLU A 54 -17.52 1.58 1.66
N ILE A 55 -17.19 0.64 0.78
CA ILE A 55 -18.09 0.15 -0.25
C ILE A 55 -18.34 -1.34 -0.05
N ASN A 56 -19.49 -1.82 -0.52
CA ASN A 56 -19.76 -3.23 -0.50
C ASN A 56 -19.00 -3.90 -1.65
N GLN A 57 -18.19 -4.89 -1.32
CA GLN A 57 -17.46 -5.71 -2.29
C GLN A 57 -18.38 -6.31 -3.38
N ASN A 58 -19.64 -6.58 -3.05
CA ASN A 58 -20.61 -7.12 -4.02
C ASN A 58 -21.13 -6.09 -5.03
N ASP A 59 -20.91 -4.79 -4.78
CA ASP A 59 -21.26 -3.73 -5.74
C ASP A 59 -20.21 -3.63 -6.86
N LEU A 60 -19.06 -4.29 -6.70
CA LEU A 60 -17.96 -4.33 -7.66
C LEU A 60 -18.17 -5.48 -8.64
N VAL A 61 -18.92 -5.20 -9.71
CA VAL A 61 -19.31 -6.20 -10.72
C VAL A 61 -18.66 -5.88 -12.06
N SER A 62 -17.90 -6.84 -12.59
CA SER A 62 -17.32 -6.73 -13.92
C SER A 62 -18.40 -6.64 -15.01
N SER A 63 -18.12 -5.87 -16.05
CA SER A 63 -19.00 -5.64 -17.20
C SER A 63 -18.18 -5.33 -18.45
N ASP A 64 -18.84 -5.23 -19.61
CA ASP A 64 -18.16 -4.87 -20.87
C ASP A 64 -17.39 -3.55 -20.81
N THR A 65 -17.72 -2.67 -19.85
CA THR A 65 -17.09 -1.37 -19.67
C THR A 65 -16.30 -1.23 -18.37
N SER A 66 -16.22 -2.26 -17.54
CA SER A 66 -15.51 -2.24 -16.26
C SER A 66 -14.93 -3.61 -15.94
N GLN A 67 -13.60 -3.68 -15.76
CA GLN A 67 -12.89 -4.92 -15.47
C GLN A 67 -11.96 -4.72 -14.28
N PHE A 68 -11.87 -5.71 -13.40
CA PHE A 68 -11.11 -5.63 -12.15
C PHE A 68 -9.87 -6.50 -12.16
N TYR A 69 -8.81 -6.01 -11.51
CA TYR A 69 -7.51 -6.66 -11.47
C TYR A 69 -6.92 -6.61 -10.06
N ASP A 70 -6.18 -7.64 -9.68
CA ASP A 70 -5.37 -7.61 -8.46
C ASP A 70 -4.11 -6.73 -8.62
N MET A 71 -3.33 -6.61 -7.55
CA MET A 71 -2.08 -5.85 -7.57
C MET A 71 -1.01 -6.40 -8.52
N GLU A 72 -1.12 -7.64 -8.99
CA GLU A 72 -0.20 -8.23 -9.97
C GLU A 72 -0.73 -8.13 -11.41
N CYS A 73 -1.84 -7.40 -11.59
CA CYS A 73 -2.58 -7.24 -12.84
C CYS A 73 -3.22 -8.53 -13.37
N ASN A 74 -3.53 -9.48 -12.50
CA ASN A 74 -4.35 -10.63 -12.87
C ASN A 74 -5.84 -10.23 -12.84
N PRO A 75 -6.64 -10.60 -13.86
CA PRO A 75 -8.09 -10.40 -13.80
C PRO A 75 -8.69 -11.13 -12.59
N ILE A 76 -9.58 -10.45 -11.87
CA ILE A 76 -10.27 -11.01 -10.71
C ILE A 76 -11.77 -10.74 -10.76
N ASN A 77 -12.51 -11.55 -10.01
CA ASN A 77 -13.87 -11.24 -9.61
C ASN A 77 -13.82 -10.64 -8.19
N PRO A 78 -14.12 -9.34 -8.00
CA PRO A 78 -14.05 -8.72 -6.68
C PRO A 78 -14.89 -9.43 -5.64
N SER A 79 -16.05 -10.02 -6.00
CA SER A 79 -16.92 -10.77 -5.07
C SER A 79 -16.28 -12.04 -4.49
N GLU A 80 -15.16 -12.51 -5.05
CA GLU A 80 -14.43 -13.69 -4.58
C GLU A 80 -13.27 -13.35 -3.63
N LEU A 81 -12.97 -12.06 -3.44
CA LEU A 81 -11.93 -11.63 -2.49
C LEU A 81 -12.30 -12.07 -1.07
N SER A 82 -11.39 -12.81 -0.43
CA SER A 82 -11.56 -13.25 0.95
C SER A 82 -11.02 -12.19 1.91
N LEU A 83 -11.85 -11.20 2.23
CA LEU A 83 -11.51 -10.17 3.22
C LEU A 83 -11.50 -10.76 4.63
N LYS A 84 -10.44 -10.50 5.40
CA LYS A 84 -10.37 -10.93 6.80
C LYS A 84 -11.34 -10.13 7.66
N LEU A 85 -12.26 -10.83 8.32
CA LEU A 85 -13.24 -10.22 9.24
C LEU A 85 -12.93 -10.60 10.69
N TYR A 86 -13.15 -9.65 11.59
CA TYR A 86 -13.15 -9.81 13.05
C TYR A 86 -11.88 -10.43 13.63
N VAL A 87 -10.71 -9.97 13.18
CA VAL A 87 -9.44 -10.38 13.80
C VAL A 87 -9.26 -9.60 15.09
N ASN A 88 -9.47 -10.28 16.22
CA ASN A 88 -9.48 -9.67 17.54
C ASN A 88 -8.14 -9.83 18.26
N TYR A 89 -7.66 -8.73 18.85
CA TYR A 89 -6.49 -8.69 19.71
C TYR A 89 -6.88 -8.14 21.08
N PHE A 90 -6.30 -8.70 22.14
CA PHE A 90 -6.44 -8.21 23.50
C PHE A 90 -5.08 -7.71 23.97
N ILE A 91 -4.97 -6.40 24.21
CA ILE A 91 -3.71 -5.77 24.61
C ILE A 91 -4.01 -4.73 25.67
N ASP A 92 -3.28 -4.79 26.79
CA ASP A 92 -3.41 -3.84 27.91
C ASP A 92 -4.88 -3.63 28.35
N ASP A 93 -5.61 -4.74 28.50
CA ASP A 93 -7.05 -4.81 28.84
C ASP A 93 -8.02 -4.18 27.82
N GLN A 94 -7.51 -3.70 26.68
CA GLN A 94 -8.30 -3.20 25.56
C GLN A 94 -8.49 -4.29 24.49
N GLN A 95 -9.70 -4.39 23.96
CA GLN A 95 -9.97 -5.21 22.78
C GLN A 95 -9.88 -4.35 21.52
N ILE A 96 -9.16 -4.85 20.53
CA ILE A 96 -9.02 -4.24 19.20
C ILE A 96 -9.49 -5.25 18.17
N SER A 97 -10.44 -4.84 17.35
CA SER A 97 -10.93 -5.61 16.20
C SER A 97 -10.40 -4.98 14.92
N LEU A 98 -9.88 -5.82 14.04
CA LEU A 98 -9.42 -5.47 12.69
C LEU A 98 -10.28 -6.17 11.66
N ASN A 99 -10.85 -5.40 10.74
CA ASN A 99 -11.58 -5.88 9.58
C ASN A 99 -10.92 -5.36 8.31
N GLU A 100 -10.63 -6.23 7.36
CA GLU A 100 -10.29 -5.80 6.01
C GLU A 100 -11.55 -5.29 5.31
N VAL A 101 -11.47 -4.09 4.75
CA VAL A 101 -12.56 -3.41 4.05
C VAL A 101 -12.04 -2.81 2.74
N ILE A 102 -12.95 -2.63 1.78
CA ILE A 102 -12.66 -1.93 0.53
C ILE A 102 -13.21 -0.52 0.64
N LEU A 103 -12.40 0.47 0.27
CA LEU A 103 -12.81 1.87 0.22
C LEU A 103 -13.15 2.31 -1.21
N SER A 104 -13.90 3.42 -1.31
CA SER A 104 -14.30 4.05 -2.55
C SER A 104 -13.09 4.38 -3.46
N PRO A 105 -13.28 4.35 -4.79
CA PRO A 105 -12.16 4.41 -5.73
C PRO A 105 -11.49 5.78 -5.80
N ILE A 106 -10.19 5.75 -6.05
CA ILE A 106 -9.37 6.89 -6.45
C ILE A 106 -9.09 6.78 -7.93
N GLN A 107 -9.33 7.85 -8.70
CA GLN A 107 -8.86 7.91 -10.08
C GLN A 107 -7.35 8.14 -10.09
N ILE A 108 -6.59 7.23 -10.69
CA ILE A 108 -5.12 7.23 -10.61
C ILE A 108 -4.42 7.70 -11.88
N THR A 109 -5.17 7.87 -12.98
CA THR A 109 -4.67 8.45 -14.23
C THR A 109 -5.68 9.43 -14.81
N PRO A 110 -5.25 10.44 -15.59
CA PRO A 110 -6.13 11.12 -16.52
C PRO A 110 -6.79 10.11 -17.47
N SER A 111 -8.01 10.41 -17.91
CA SER A 111 -8.68 9.62 -18.94
C SER A 111 -7.99 9.82 -20.29
N PHE A 112 -7.82 8.76 -21.07
CA PHE A 112 -7.22 8.85 -22.40
C PHE A 112 -8.01 8.08 -23.44
N ARG A 113 -7.87 8.50 -24.70
CA ARG A 113 -8.55 7.91 -25.85
C ARG A 113 -7.69 6.83 -26.47
N VAL A 114 -8.32 5.73 -26.86
CA VAL A 114 -7.69 4.62 -27.57
C VAL A 114 -8.52 4.31 -28.79
N LYS A 115 -7.86 4.18 -29.94
CA LYS A 115 -8.53 3.82 -31.18
C LYS A 115 -8.66 2.31 -31.30
N THR A 116 -9.65 1.90 -32.08
CA THR A 116 -9.86 0.50 -32.46
C THR A 116 -8.58 -0.12 -33.00
N GLY A 117 -8.16 -1.25 -32.43
CA GLY A 117 -6.98 -2.00 -32.87
C GLY A 117 -5.62 -1.57 -32.31
N GLU A 118 -5.57 -0.53 -31.46
CA GLU A 118 -4.34 -0.17 -30.74
C GLU A 118 -4.12 -1.08 -29.51
N VAL A 119 -2.87 -1.45 -29.23
CA VAL A 119 -2.48 -2.14 -27.99
C VAL A 119 -2.13 -1.10 -26.95
N ILE A 120 -2.79 -1.20 -25.79
CA ILE A 120 -2.55 -0.29 -24.67
C ILE A 120 -1.43 -0.85 -23.80
N THR A 121 -0.47 0.01 -23.46
CA THR A 121 0.48 -0.24 -22.38
C THR A 121 0.38 0.94 -21.44
N ILE A 122 -0.13 0.72 -20.23
CA ILE A 122 -0.13 1.75 -19.19
C ILE A 122 1.20 1.62 -18.46
N SER A 123 2.13 2.49 -18.79
CA SER A 123 3.30 2.70 -17.95
C SER A 123 2.89 3.58 -16.77
N GLY A 124 3.20 3.15 -15.55
CA GLY A 124 3.02 3.98 -14.36
C GLY A 124 3.71 5.33 -14.55
N THR A 125 3.06 6.40 -14.09
CA THR A 125 3.67 7.73 -14.06
C THR A 125 4.66 7.81 -12.89
N ASP A 126 5.71 8.64 -13.01
CA ASP A 126 6.62 8.95 -11.89
C ASP A 126 5.91 9.70 -10.72
N ASP A 127 4.64 10.03 -10.92
CA ASP A 127 3.74 10.67 -9.97
C ASP A 127 3.31 9.71 -8.85
N THR A 128 4.03 9.79 -7.72
CA THR A 128 3.87 8.90 -6.56
C THR A 128 2.61 9.18 -5.73
N THR A 129 1.41 8.86 -6.24
CA THR A 129 0.17 9.01 -5.43
C THR A 129 0.23 8.19 -4.15
N ASN A 130 -0.06 8.80 -3.00
CA ASN A 130 0.02 8.17 -1.69
C ASN A 130 -1.32 8.20 -0.95
N LEU A 131 -1.57 7.18 -0.13
CA LEU A 131 -2.58 7.22 0.93
C LEU A 131 -1.92 7.35 2.29
N GLU A 132 -2.58 8.09 3.17
CA GLU A 132 -2.11 8.37 4.53
C GLU A 132 -3.15 7.95 5.57
N ASN A 133 -2.69 7.51 6.74
CA ASN A 133 -3.54 7.21 7.89
C ASN A 133 -4.13 8.47 8.51
N ASP A 134 -5.35 8.37 9.04
CA ASP A 134 -6.05 9.49 9.68
C ASP A 134 -5.62 9.73 11.12
N ASN A 135 -5.19 8.68 11.84
CA ASN A 135 -4.99 8.73 13.29
C ASN A 135 -3.78 7.90 13.76
N VAL A 136 -2.75 8.60 14.24
CA VAL A 136 -1.46 8.04 14.66
C VAL A 136 -1.41 7.67 16.15
N GLN A 137 -2.46 7.93 16.92
CA GLN A 137 -2.44 7.77 18.39
C GLN A 137 -2.24 6.30 18.83
N MET A 138 -2.70 5.35 18.02
CA MET A 138 -2.55 3.91 18.27
C MET A 138 -1.36 3.27 17.56
N GLN A 139 -0.45 4.06 16.99
CA GLN A 139 0.69 3.57 16.21
C GLN A 139 1.51 2.51 16.95
N SER A 140 1.87 2.75 18.20
CA SER A 140 2.72 1.82 18.98
C SER A 140 2.10 0.44 19.14
N LEU A 141 0.76 0.38 19.12
CA LEU A 141 -0.02 -0.82 19.27
C LEU A 141 -0.22 -1.52 17.93
N LEU A 142 -0.68 -0.77 16.92
CA LEU A 142 -0.86 -1.28 15.57
C LEU A 142 0.47 -1.75 14.95
N GLN A 143 1.60 -1.14 15.31
CA GLN A 143 2.91 -1.59 14.87
C GLN A 143 3.24 -3.00 15.37
N LYS A 144 2.79 -3.37 16.57
CA LYS A 144 2.98 -4.73 17.12
C LYS A 144 2.08 -5.77 16.45
N ILE A 145 0.93 -5.34 15.93
CA ILE A 145 -0.08 -6.24 15.35
C ILE A 145 0.13 -6.43 13.84
N ILE A 146 0.25 -5.32 13.11
CA ILE A 146 0.20 -5.27 11.64
C ILE A 146 1.39 -4.53 11.01
N GLY A 147 2.39 -4.11 11.80
CA GLY A 147 3.57 -3.40 11.26
C GLY A 147 3.28 -1.99 10.75
N PHE A 148 2.28 -1.30 11.33
CA PHE A 148 1.79 0.06 11.04
C PHE A 148 2.69 0.93 10.15
N ASN A 149 2.15 1.30 8.98
CA ASN A 149 2.73 2.28 8.06
C ASN A 149 1.93 3.57 8.14
N THR A 150 2.59 4.73 8.19
CA THR A 150 1.92 6.05 8.19
C THR A 150 1.46 6.47 6.81
N LYS A 151 2.20 6.07 5.77
CA LYS A 151 2.02 6.44 4.37
C LYS A 151 2.44 5.26 3.49
N LEU A 152 1.68 5.00 2.43
CA LEU A 152 2.03 4.03 1.40
C LEU A 152 1.69 4.61 0.02
N GLN A 153 2.49 4.24 -0.97
CA GLN A 153 2.24 4.59 -2.37
C GLN A 153 1.16 3.69 -2.97
N ILE A 154 0.30 4.26 -3.81
CA ILE A 154 -0.51 3.49 -4.74
C ILE A 154 0.43 2.95 -5.82
N SER A 155 0.41 1.63 -6.04
CA SER A 155 1.15 1.09 -7.17
C SER A 155 0.50 1.51 -8.48
N LEU A 156 1.32 1.88 -9.46
CA LEU A 156 0.89 2.19 -10.83
C LEU A 156 1.46 1.17 -11.84
N ASP A 157 1.87 -0.01 -11.36
CA ASP A 157 2.48 -1.07 -12.19
C ASP A 157 1.43 -1.81 -13.04
N LEU A 158 0.73 -1.05 -13.88
CA LEU A 158 -0.32 -1.51 -14.80
C LEU A 158 0.24 -1.94 -16.16
N GLU A 159 1.57 -2.06 -16.29
CA GLU A 159 2.26 -2.35 -17.56
C GLU A 159 1.80 -3.65 -18.23
N ARG A 160 1.14 -4.52 -17.46
CA ARG A 160 0.71 -5.86 -17.89
C ARG A 160 -0.75 -5.90 -18.34
N VAL A 161 -1.54 -4.84 -18.14
CA VAL A 161 -2.93 -4.79 -18.60
C VAL A 161 -2.96 -4.44 -20.08
N GLN A 162 -2.93 -5.47 -20.93
CA GLN A 162 -3.05 -5.32 -22.37
C GLN A 162 -4.51 -5.50 -22.79
N TYR A 163 -5.07 -4.46 -23.39
CA TYR A 163 -6.43 -4.46 -23.94
C TYR A 163 -6.40 -3.96 -25.38
N VAL A 164 -7.19 -4.60 -26.25
CA VAL A 164 -7.43 -4.16 -27.63
C VAL A 164 -8.91 -3.84 -27.75
N PRO A 165 -9.30 -2.55 -27.83
CA PRO A 165 -10.70 -2.18 -27.85
C PRO A 165 -11.34 -2.51 -29.20
N ALA A 166 -12.59 -2.99 -29.16
CA ALA A 166 -13.38 -3.33 -30.35
C ALA A 166 -13.96 -2.09 -31.08
N SER A 167 -13.92 -0.93 -30.44
CA SER A 167 -14.31 0.37 -30.98
C SER A 167 -13.45 1.46 -30.33
N ASP A 168 -13.57 2.72 -30.75
CA ASP A 168 -12.85 3.81 -30.09
C ASP A 168 -13.40 4.00 -28.66
N ARG A 169 -12.49 4.08 -27.68
CA ARG A 169 -12.83 4.11 -26.25
C ARG A 169 -12.11 5.24 -25.52
N VAL A 170 -12.75 5.78 -24.49
CA VAL A 170 -12.09 6.53 -23.42
C VAL A 170 -11.86 5.57 -22.24
N ILE A 171 -10.63 5.52 -21.77
CA ILE A 171 -10.19 4.64 -20.68
C ILE A 171 -9.79 5.45 -19.46
N THR A 172 -10.20 4.97 -18.29
CA THR A 172 -9.82 5.53 -16.98
C THR A 172 -9.47 4.40 -16.02
N TYR A 173 -8.40 4.58 -15.25
CA TYR A 173 -7.96 3.63 -14.22
C TYR A 173 -8.34 4.14 -12.84
N TYR A 174 -8.95 3.25 -12.06
CA TYR A 174 -9.27 3.49 -10.66
C TYR A 174 -8.54 2.49 -9.77
N PHE A 175 -8.19 2.93 -8.57
CA PHE A 175 -7.66 2.10 -7.51
C PHE A 175 -8.64 2.09 -6.33
N TYR A 176 -8.96 0.90 -5.85
CA TYR A 176 -9.80 0.67 -4.69
C TYR A 176 -8.93 0.17 -3.54
N PRO A 177 -8.66 1.02 -2.52
CA PRO A 177 -7.83 0.61 -1.40
C PRO A 177 -8.49 -0.51 -0.60
N ILE A 178 -7.71 -1.54 -0.26
CA ILE A 178 -8.05 -2.50 0.79
C ILE A 178 -7.27 -2.09 2.02
N CYS A 179 -7.98 -1.75 3.10
CA CYS A 179 -7.36 -1.30 4.35
C CYS A 179 -7.96 -2.02 5.55
N TYR A 180 -7.44 -1.72 6.74
CA TYR A 180 -8.02 -2.20 7.98
C TYR A 180 -8.95 -1.15 8.58
N ARG A 181 -10.21 -1.50 8.80
CA ARG A 181 -11.04 -0.82 9.80
C ARG A 181 -10.64 -1.32 11.18
N VAL A 182 -10.26 -0.38 12.04
CA VAL A 182 -9.89 -0.62 13.43
C VAL A 182 -11.04 -0.17 14.32
N GLU A 183 -11.54 -1.07 15.16
CA GLU A 183 -12.54 -0.77 16.17
C GLU A 183 -11.95 -1.08 17.55
N THR A 184 -12.07 -0.14 18.47
CA THR A 184 -11.60 -0.31 19.83
C THR A 184 -12.76 -0.46 20.81
N PHE A 185 -12.59 -1.29 21.84
CA PHE A 185 -13.63 -1.54 22.83
C PHE A 185 -13.07 -1.44 24.25
N SER A 186 -13.85 -0.83 25.13
CA SER A 186 -13.54 -0.80 26.57
C SER A 186 -13.76 -2.16 27.24
N ASN A 187 -14.68 -2.99 26.73
CA ASN A 187 -14.89 -4.39 27.10
C ASN A 187 -15.70 -5.16 26.03
N LYS A 188 -15.78 -6.50 26.15
CA LYS A 188 -16.28 -7.46 25.14
C LYS A 188 -17.74 -7.29 24.63
N MET A 189 -18.55 -6.38 25.17
CA MET A 189 -20.01 -6.34 24.90
C MET A 189 -20.57 -4.90 24.69
N GLY A 190 -19.78 -3.98 24.14
CA GLY A 190 -20.20 -2.60 23.86
C GLY A 190 -20.12 -2.20 22.39
N ALA A 191 -20.66 -1.03 22.05
CA ALA A 191 -20.35 -0.34 20.80
C ALA A 191 -18.86 0.06 20.77
N PRO A 192 -18.22 0.16 19.59
CA PRO A 192 -16.86 0.66 19.49
C PRO A 192 -16.73 2.03 20.17
N LEU A 193 -15.67 2.21 20.95
CA LEU A 193 -15.31 3.48 21.55
C LEU A 193 -14.77 4.45 20.48
N ASP A 194 -13.97 3.89 19.56
CA ASP A 194 -13.38 4.61 18.44
C ASP A 194 -13.29 3.69 17.22
N THR A 195 -13.49 4.27 16.04
CA THR A 195 -13.42 3.60 14.75
C THR A 195 -12.64 4.46 13.77
N PHE A 196 -11.60 3.89 13.16
CA PHE A 196 -10.78 4.56 12.16
C PHE A 196 -10.18 3.56 11.17
N TYR A 197 -9.54 4.05 10.12
CA TYR A 197 -8.89 3.21 9.11
C TYR A 197 -7.38 3.29 9.21
N THR A 198 -6.71 2.17 8.92
CA THR A 198 -5.26 2.12 8.81
C THR A 198 -4.83 1.32 7.59
N LEU A 199 -3.72 1.75 6.99
CA LEU A 199 -3.13 1.18 5.79
C LEU A 199 -2.81 -0.30 5.97
N LYS A 200 -3.16 -1.07 4.95
CA LYS A 200 -2.68 -2.43 4.72
C LYS A 200 -1.67 -2.38 3.59
N SER A 201 -0.56 -3.10 3.76
CA SER A 201 0.49 -3.15 2.76
C SER A 201 0.34 -4.35 1.83
N GLY A 202 0.50 -4.06 0.54
CA GLY A 202 0.65 -5.03 -0.53
C GLY A 202 2.09 -5.14 -0.98
N HIS A 203 2.60 -6.35 -1.16
CA HIS A 203 3.93 -6.57 -1.72
C HIS A 203 3.84 -6.77 -3.23
N GLN A 204 4.67 -6.02 -3.97
CA GLN A 204 4.93 -6.24 -5.39
C GLN A 204 6.44 -6.43 -5.61
N VAL A 205 6.82 -6.80 -6.84
CA VAL A 205 8.22 -7.02 -7.24
C VAL A 205 9.11 -5.82 -6.89
N ASN A 206 8.57 -4.61 -7.02
CA ASN A 206 9.31 -3.35 -6.90
C ASN A 206 9.19 -2.68 -5.53
N GLY A 207 8.47 -3.26 -4.57
CA GLY A 207 8.37 -2.68 -3.22
C GLY A 207 7.08 -2.97 -2.46
N LEU A 208 6.86 -2.15 -1.44
CA LEU A 208 5.69 -2.16 -0.56
C LEU A 208 4.75 -1.02 -0.95
N PHE A 209 3.50 -1.34 -1.24
CA PHE A 209 2.48 -0.40 -1.72
C PHE A 209 1.21 -0.49 -0.88
N CYS A 210 0.26 0.42 -1.10
CA CYS A 210 -1.11 0.28 -0.63
C CYS A 210 -1.69 -1.02 -1.18
N ASP A 211 -2.26 -1.86 -0.32
CA ASP A 211 -3.05 -3.00 -0.76
C ASP A 211 -4.36 -2.53 -1.40
N GLY A 212 -4.86 -3.27 -2.39
CA GLY A 212 -6.04 -2.88 -3.14
C GLY A 212 -6.24 -3.64 -4.43
N ILE A 213 -7.21 -3.17 -5.21
CA ILE A 213 -7.53 -3.69 -6.54
C ILE A 213 -7.68 -2.55 -7.54
N TYR A 214 -7.44 -2.85 -8.81
CA TYR A 214 -7.65 -1.90 -9.89
C TYR A 214 -8.96 -2.15 -10.60
N GLU A 215 -9.53 -1.08 -11.14
CA GLU A 215 -10.61 -1.14 -12.12
C GLU A 215 -10.20 -0.37 -13.38
N VAL A 216 -10.39 -1.02 -14.52
CA VAL A 216 -10.23 -0.42 -15.84
C VAL A 216 -11.62 -0.15 -16.39
N ARG A 217 -11.99 1.14 -16.45
CA ARG A 217 -13.24 1.56 -17.09
C ARG A 217 -13.00 1.95 -18.53
N SER A 218 -13.77 1.39 -19.45
CA SER A 218 -13.73 1.70 -20.87
C SER A 218 -15.11 2.07 -21.41
N VAL A 219 -15.31 3.34 -21.74
CA VAL A 219 -16.56 3.86 -22.31
C VAL A 219 -16.38 4.22 -23.78
N GLU A 220 -17.45 4.14 -24.58
CA GLU A 220 -17.40 4.52 -26.00
C GLU A 220 -17.13 6.02 -26.16
N ASP A 221 -16.21 6.39 -27.05
CA ASP A 221 -16.00 7.78 -27.45
C ASP A 221 -17.10 8.17 -28.46
N ILE A 222 -18.28 8.53 -27.94
CA ILE A 222 -19.39 9.04 -28.76
C ILE A 222 -19.07 10.50 -29.10
N GLN A 223 -18.48 10.72 -30.27
CA GLN A 223 -18.25 12.07 -30.83
C GLN A 223 -19.48 12.64 -31.52
#